data_AF-A0A1Q9TPB9-F1
#
_entry.id   AF-A0A1Q9TPB9-F1
#
_cell.length_a   1.000
_cell.length_b   1.000
_cell.length_c   1.000
_cell.angle_alpha   90.00
_cell.angle_beta   90.00
_cell.angle_gamma   90.00
#
_symmetry.space_group_name_H-M   'P 1'
#
loop_
_entity.id
_entity.type
_entity.pdbx_description
1 polymer ?
#
loop_
_entity_poly.entity_id
_entity_poly.type
_entity_poly.pdbx_seq_one_letter_code
_entity_poly.pdbx_strand_id
1 'polypeptide(L)'
;MRAERPHPGARLRITDSDGNRLTAFATNTPRGQLADLELRHRRRARAEDRIRAAKDTGLANLPLHGFAANQIWIELVMLGLDLIAWAQMLALTGHDARRWEPKRLRLR
;
A
#
# COMPACT_ATOMS: atom_id res chain seq x y z
N MET A 1 14.52 -16.25 -5.84
CA MET A 1 15.15 -15.72 -4.61
C MET A 1 16.22 -14.74 -5.03
N ARG A 2 16.30 -13.58 -4.38
CA ARG A 2 17.25 -12.51 -4.72
C ARG A 2 18.17 -12.26 -3.52
N ALA A 3 19.47 -12.24 -3.76
CA ALA A 3 20.49 -11.85 -2.81
C ALA A 3 20.98 -10.45 -3.19
N GLU A 4 20.96 -9.52 -2.23
CA GLU A 4 21.44 -8.15 -2.45
C GLU A 4 22.35 -7.70 -1.32
N ARG A 5 23.39 -6.94 -1.67
CA ARG A 5 24.27 -6.36 -0.65
C ARG A 5 23.50 -5.32 0.17
N PRO A 6 23.50 -5.42 1.51
CA PRO A 6 22.77 -4.47 2.35
C PRO A 6 23.40 -3.08 2.29
N HIS A 7 22.58 -2.03 2.25
CA HIS A 7 23.05 -0.66 2.48
C HIS A 7 23.45 -0.45 3.95
N PRO A 8 24.34 0.50 4.27
CA PRO A 8 24.75 0.79 5.64
C PRO A 8 23.55 1.06 6.57
N GLY A 9 23.51 0.39 7.73
CA GLY A 9 22.41 0.53 8.70
C GLY A 9 21.18 -0.36 8.44
N ALA A 10 21.21 -1.23 7.42
CA ALA A 10 20.16 -2.24 7.24
C ALA A 10 20.08 -3.16 8.47
N ARG A 11 18.89 -3.27 9.08
CA ARG A 11 18.60 -4.36 10.03
C ARG A 11 18.04 -5.55 9.26
N LEU A 12 18.81 -6.62 9.16
CA LEU A 12 18.45 -7.81 8.39
C LEU A 12 17.94 -8.90 9.33
N ARG A 13 16.89 -9.62 8.90
CA ARG A 13 16.35 -10.79 9.62
C ARG A 13 16.71 -12.11 8.96
N ILE A 14 17.02 -12.09 7.66
CA ILE A 14 17.37 -13.26 6.85
C ILE A 14 18.53 -12.85 5.94
N THR A 15 19.65 -13.54 6.09
CA THR A 15 20.89 -13.31 5.32
C THR A 15 21.47 -14.64 4.83
N ASP A 16 22.22 -14.59 3.72
CA ASP A 16 23.04 -15.73 3.31
C ASP A 16 24.39 -15.78 4.06
N SER A 17 25.22 -16.79 3.75
CA SER A 17 26.56 -16.95 4.30
C SER A 17 27.49 -15.77 4.01
N ASP A 18 27.22 -15.02 2.94
CA ASP A 18 28.02 -13.89 2.48
C ASP A 18 27.50 -12.56 3.04
N GLY A 19 26.48 -12.60 3.90
CA GLY A 19 25.88 -11.43 4.54
C GLY A 19 24.94 -10.64 3.63
N ASN A 20 24.55 -11.17 2.47
CA ASN A 20 23.58 -10.53 1.61
C ASN A 20 22.18 -10.65 2.18
N ARG A 21 21.36 -9.61 1.95
CA ARG A 21 19.93 -9.65 2.23
C ARG A 21 19.26 -10.61 1.26
N LEU A 22 18.57 -11.60 1.81
CA LEU A 22 17.77 -12.53 1.03
C LEU A 22 16.31 -12.06 0.97
N THR A 23 15.76 -11.98 -0.24
CA THR A 23 14.34 -11.71 -0.49
C THR A 23 13.75 -12.80 -1.36
N ALA A 24 12.60 -13.34 -0.96
CA ALA A 24 11.83 -14.32 -1.73
C ALA A 24 10.35 -13.94 -1.71
N PHE A 25 9.64 -14.29 -2.79
CA PHE A 25 8.19 -14.17 -2.89
C PHE A 25 7.63 -15.44 -3.50
N ALA A 26 6.43 -15.83 -3.09
CA ALA A 26 5.69 -16.94 -3.66
C ALA A 26 4.69 -16.41 -4.69
N THR A 27 4.49 -17.14 -5.79
CA THR A 27 3.48 -16.82 -6.80
C THR A 27 2.96 -18.09 -7.45
N ASN A 28 1.67 -18.10 -7.78
CA ASN A 28 1.02 -19.13 -8.59
C ASN A 28 1.00 -18.77 -10.08
N THR A 29 1.67 -17.68 -10.50
CA THR A 29 1.73 -17.28 -11.92
C THR A 29 2.58 -18.29 -12.68
N PRO A 30 2.06 -19.00 -13.70
CA PRO A 30 2.78 -20.09 -14.37
C PRO A 30 3.82 -19.61 -15.40
N ARG A 31 3.77 -18.34 -15.82
CA ARG A 31 4.61 -17.75 -16.88
C ARG A 31 4.97 -16.30 -16.55
N GLY A 32 6.00 -15.78 -17.22
CA GLY A 32 6.46 -14.40 -17.11
C GLY A 32 7.92 -14.31 -16.64
N GLN A 33 8.57 -13.18 -16.92
CA GLN A 33 9.93 -12.95 -16.44
C GLN A 33 9.95 -12.74 -14.93
N LEU A 34 10.97 -13.29 -14.25
CA LEU A 34 11.11 -13.18 -12.80
C LEU A 34 11.15 -11.72 -12.33
N ALA A 35 11.80 -10.84 -13.10
CA ALA A 35 11.90 -9.41 -12.80
C ALA A 35 10.51 -8.72 -12.79
N ASP A 36 9.63 -9.07 -13.72
CA ASP A 36 8.27 -8.52 -13.78
C ASP A 36 7.40 -9.01 -12.63
N LEU A 37 7.54 -10.29 -12.27
CA LEU A 37 6.88 -10.90 -11.11
C LEU A 37 7.31 -10.21 -9.81
N GLU A 38 8.60 -9.98 -9.64
CA GLU A 38 9.16 -9.27 -8.49
C GLU A 38 8.69 -7.81 -8.46
N LEU A 39 8.67 -7.11 -9.60
CA LEU A 39 8.16 -5.75 -9.70
C LEU A 39 6.68 -5.67 -9.33
N ARG A 40 5.85 -6.61 -9.81
CA ARG A 40 4.43 -6.70 -9.41
C ARG A 40 4.30 -6.94 -7.91
N HIS A 41 5.10 -7.83 -7.34
CA HIS A 41 5.10 -8.07 -5.89
C HIS A 41 5.47 -6.81 -5.10
N ARG A 42 6.52 -6.08 -5.50
CA ARG A 42 6.91 -4.80 -4.86
C ARG A 42 5.83 -3.72 -4.97
N ARG A 43 5.09 -3.70 -6.07
CA ARG A 43 3.97 -2.74 -6.26
C ARG A 43 2.82 -2.98 -5.27
N ARG A 44 2.73 -4.16 -4.64
CA ARG A 44 1.75 -4.43 -3.56
C ARG A 44 1.88 -3.44 -2.39
N ALA A 45 3.09 -2.97 -2.10
CA ALA A 45 3.32 -1.94 -1.07
C ALA A 45 2.45 -0.69 -1.30
N ARG A 46 2.17 -0.32 -2.57
CA ARG A 46 1.30 0.82 -2.90
C ARG A 46 -0.17 0.60 -2.51
N ALA A 47 -0.62 -0.65 -2.48
CA ALA A 47 -1.96 -0.98 -2.00
C ALA A 47 -1.98 -0.94 -0.46
N GLU A 48 -0.93 -1.43 0.19
CA GLU A 48 -0.77 -1.37 1.64
C GLU A 48 -0.71 0.08 2.15
N ASP A 49 -0.01 0.96 1.44
CA ASP A 49 0.01 2.40 1.73
C ASP A 49 -1.38 3.05 1.62
N ARG A 50 -2.19 2.64 0.63
CA ARG A 50 -3.58 3.12 0.51
C ARG A 50 -4.47 2.61 1.63
N ILE A 51 -4.32 1.35 2.03
CA ILE A 51 -5.05 0.78 3.18
C ILE A 51 -4.64 1.50 4.47
N ARG A 52 -3.36 1.85 4.63
CA ARG A 52 -2.90 2.68 5.74
C ARG A 52 -3.61 4.04 5.74
N ALA A 53 -3.67 4.71 4.59
CA ALA A 53 -4.34 6.00 4.44
C ALA A 53 -5.86 5.93 4.71
N ALA A 54 -6.51 4.77 4.55
CA ALA A 54 -7.91 4.57 4.87
C ALA A 54 -8.27 4.95 6.32
N LYS A 55 -7.30 4.81 7.24
CA LYS A 55 -7.47 5.21 8.64
C LYS A 55 -7.70 6.71 8.79
N ASP A 56 -7.02 7.51 7.96
CA ASP A 56 -7.13 8.97 7.96
C ASP A 56 -8.43 9.46 7.30
N THR A 57 -9.08 8.60 6.51
CA THR A 57 -10.36 8.85 5.85
C THR A 57 -11.56 8.25 6.59
N GLY A 58 -11.40 7.79 7.84
CA GLY A 58 -12.50 7.36 8.69
C GLY A 58 -12.64 5.85 8.91
N LEU A 59 -11.73 5.01 8.39
CA LEU A 59 -11.75 3.57 8.67
C LEU A 59 -11.21 3.24 10.08
N ALA A 60 -10.56 4.18 10.75
CA ALA A 60 -10.01 3.95 12.09
C ALA A 60 -11.08 3.74 13.17
N ASN A 61 -12.27 4.33 12.98
CA ASN A 61 -13.39 4.24 13.92
C ASN A 61 -14.70 4.06 13.13
N LEU A 62 -15.51 3.11 13.55
CA LEU A 62 -16.87 2.94 13.03
C LEU A 62 -17.82 3.85 13.84
N PRO A 63 -18.40 4.90 13.26
CA PRO A 63 -19.05 5.95 14.04
C PRO A 63 -20.47 5.60 14.49
N LEU A 64 -21.06 4.51 13.97
CA LEU A 64 -22.48 4.21 14.15
C LEU A 64 -22.65 2.97 15.05
N HIS A 65 -23.79 2.89 15.74
CA HIS A 65 -24.09 1.74 16.61
C HIS A 65 -24.65 0.54 15.85
N GLY A 66 -25.19 0.75 14.65
CA GLY A 66 -25.79 -0.30 13.82
C GLY A 66 -24.81 -0.89 12.82
N PHE A 67 -24.79 -2.23 12.71
CA PHE A 67 -23.95 -2.94 11.75
C PHE A 67 -24.18 -2.49 10.30
N ALA A 68 -25.44 -2.48 9.83
CA ALA A 68 -25.77 -2.08 8.45
C ALA A 68 -25.32 -0.65 8.15
N ALA A 69 -25.44 0.25 9.12
CA ALA A 69 -25.02 1.63 8.97
C ALA A 69 -23.48 1.74 8.87
N ASN A 70 -22.74 0.95 9.66
CA ASN A 70 -21.28 0.88 9.55
C ASN A 70 -20.80 0.19 8.27
N GLN A 71 -21.58 -0.74 7.71
CA GLN A 71 -21.30 -1.31 6.39
C GLN A 71 -21.35 -0.20 5.33
N ILE A 72 -22.43 0.60 5.30
CA ILE A 72 -22.54 1.77 4.41
C ILE A 72 -21.39 2.75 4.63
N TRP A 73 -21.01 3.00 5.89
CA TRP A 73 -19.85 3.83 6.22
C TRP A 73 -18.56 3.32 5.57
N ILE A 74 -18.28 2.01 5.66
CA ILE A 74 -17.10 1.41 5.04
C ILE A 74 -17.14 1.58 3.51
N GLU A 75 -18.30 1.35 2.87
CA GLU A 75 -18.45 1.55 1.42
C GLU A 75 -18.18 3.02 1.02
N LEU A 76 -18.65 3.99 1.81
CA LEU A 76 -18.36 5.41 1.57
C LEU A 76 -16.87 5.72 1.71
N VAL A 77 -16.19 5.14 2.70
CA VAL A 77 -14.74 5.30 2.86
C VAL A 77 -14.00 4.68 1.67
N MET A 78 -14.41 3.49 1.20
CA MET A 78 -13.81 2.84 0.02
C MET A 78 -14.01 3.66 -1.25
N LEU A 79 -15.21 4.20 -1.46
CA LEU A 79 -15.49 5.12 -2.56
C LEU A 79 -14.57 6.35 -2.51
N GLY A 80 -14.37 6.94 -1.33
CA GLY A 80 -13.45 8.06 -1.15
C GLY A 80 -12.01 7.72 -1.53
N LEU A 81 -11.51 6.54 -1.15
CA LEU A 81 -10.17 6.09 -1.51
C LEU A 81 -10.03 5.84 -3.02
N ASP A 82 -11.05 5.28 -3.66
CA ASP A 82 -11.07 5.09 -5.10
C ASP A 82 -11.00 6.43 -5.82
N LEU A 83 -11.84 7.41 -5.43
CA LEU A 83 -11.80 8.75 -6.02
C LEU A 83 -10.42 9.40 -5.91
N ILE A 84 -9.75 9.29 -4.76
CA ILE A 84 -8.40 9.80 -4.57
C ILE A 84 -7.41 9.07 -5.51
N ALA A 85 -7.48 7.75 -5.58
CA ALA A 85 -6.59 6.96 -6.42
C ALA A 85 -6.75 7.31 -7.91
N TRP A 86 -7.99 7.43 -8.39
CA TRP A 86 -8.30 7.80 -9.77
C TRP A 86 -7.91 9.24 -10.09
N ALA A 87 -8.15 10.19 -9.18
CA ALA A 87 -7.71 11.58 -9.36
C ALA A 87 -6.18 11.69 -9.47
N GLN A 88 -5.43 11.02 -8.59
CA GLN A 88 -3.97 10.98 -8.66
C GLN A 88 -3.44 10.28 -9.93
N MET A 89 -4.17 9.27 -10.42
CA MET A 89 -3.75 8.51 -11.60
C MET A 89 -4.02 9.27 -12.90
N LEU A 90 -5.19 9.92 -13.02
CA LEU A 90 -5.67 10.49 -14.27
C LEU A 90 -5.59 12.02 -14.32
N ALA A 91 -5.90 12.71 -13.22
CA ALA A 91 -6.10 14.16 -13.24
C ALA A 91 -4.88 14.97 -12.77
N LEU A 92 -4.02 14.41 -11.91
CA LEU A 92 -2.93 15.15 -11.26
C LEU A 92 -1.54 14.82 -11.83
N THR A 93 -1.43 14.32 -13.05
CA THR A 93 -0.19 13.73 -13.61
C THR A 93 1.04 14.66 -13.59
N GLY A 94 0.83 15.98 -13.66
CA GLY A 94 1.87 17.02 -13.60
C GLY A 94 1.86 17.91 -12.35
N HIS A 95 1.09 17.56 -11.31
CA HIS A 95 0.99 18.36 -10.10
C HIS A 95 1.51 17.58 -8.88
N ASP A 96 2.21 18.26 -7.97
CA ASP A 96 2.71 17.67 -6.72
C ASP A 96 1.64 16.97 -5.87
N ALA A 97 0.38 17.42 -5.97
CA ALA A 97 -0.78 16.84 -5.30
C ALA A 97 -0.98 15.35 -5.62
N ARG A 98 -0.43 14.86 -6.74
CA ARG A 98 -0.42 13.44 -7.09
C ARG A 98 0.17 12.53 -6.01
N ARG A 99 1.10 13.04 -5.22
CA ARG A 99 1.82 12.27 -4.19
C ARG A 99 1.32 12.56 -2.77
N TRP A 100 0.36 13.46 -2.61
CA TRP A 100 -0.14 13.85 -1.31
C TRP A 100 -1.01 12.74 -0.72
N GLU A 101 -0.87 12.52 0.58
CA GLU A 101 -1.72 11.59 1.33
C GLU A 101 -2.84 12.35 2.06
N PRO A 102 -4.00 11.71 2.29
CA PRO A 102 -5.06 12.27 3.11
C PRO A 102 -4.53 12.66 4.50
N LYS A 103 -4.74 13.92 4.88
CA LYS A 103 -4.42 14.38 6.23
C LYS A 103 -5.47 13.86 7.20
N ARG A 104 -5.04 13.34 8.35
CA ARG A 104 -5.93 12.96 9.45
C ARG A 104 -6.86 14.12 9.84
N LEU A 105 -8.14 14.03 9.48
CA LEU A 105 -9.16 14.97 9.92
C LEU A 105 -9.44 14.71 11.40
N ARG A 106 -9.06 15.65 12.26
CA ARG A 106 -9.45 15.69 13.67
C ARG A 106 -10.57 16.69 13.80
N LEU A 107 -11.81 16.21 13.76
CA LEU A 107 -12.95 16.96 14.29
C LEU A 107 -12.75 17.08 15.80
N ARG A 108 -12.73 18.31 16.32
CA ARG A 108 -12.72 18.62 17.75
C ARG A 108 -14.03 19.30 18.08
#